data_AF-K9Q5G2-F1
#
_entry.id   AF-K9Q5G2-F1
#
_cell.length_a   1.000
_cell.length_b   1.000
_cell.length_c   1.000
_cell.angle_alpha   90.00
_cell.angle_beta   90.00
_cell.angle_gamma   90.00
#
_symmetry.space_group_name_H-M   'P 1'
#
loop_
_entity.id
_entity.type
_entity.pdbx_description
1 polymer ?
#
loop_
_entity_poly.entity_id
_entity_poly.type
_entity_poly.pdbx_seq_one_letter_code
_entity_poly.pdbx_strand_id
1 'polypeptide(L)'
;MKKPEPLALNQLAPYEDRLLHALAFFRTNRSVETQAHHCLSMYLRQGEARIMGEVGFYSRLLGMEPSELLQLIYAEPDEAIARLSEYGEIAPIAEANSEL
;
A
#
# COMPACT_ATOMS: atom_id res chain seq x y z
N MET A 1 -17.59 5.81 6.85
CA MET A 1 -16.26 5.19 6.66
C MET A 1 -16.30 4.36 5.38
N LYS A 2 -15.38 4.60 4.44
CA LYS A 2 -15.25 3.82 3.21
C LYS A 2 -14.90 2.36 3.58
N LYS A 3 -15.65 1.39 3.06
CA LYS A 3 -15.37 -0.03 3.32
C LYS A 3 -14.05 -0.43 2.64
N PRO A 4 -13.23 -1.31 3.24
CA PRO A 4 -12.07 -1.88 2.57
C PRO A 4 -12.48 -2.43 1.20
N GLU A 5 -11.83 -1.95 0.16
CA GLU A 5 -12.05 -2.43 -1.20
C GLU A 5 -11.26 -3.72 -1.42
N PRO A 6 -11.82 -4.69 -2.15
CA PRO A 6 -11.07 -5.90 -2.50
C PRO A 6 -9.87 -5.51 -3.37
N LEU A 7 -8.68 -5.89 -2.92
CA LEU A 7 -7.44 -5.65 -3.66
C LEU A 7 -7.25 -6.76 -4.69
N ALA A 8 -7.41 -6.44 -5.96
CA ALA A 8 -6.98 -7.31 -7.05
C ALA A 8 -5.48 -7.11 -7.30
N LEU A 9 -4.70 -8.15 -7.08
CA LEU A 9 -3.26 -8.13 -7.40
C LEU A 9 -3.08 -8.53 -8.87
N ASN A 10 -2.26 -7.79 -9.59
CA ASN A 10 -1.74 -8.23 -10.87
C ASN A 10 -0.89 -9.49 -10.69
N GLN A 11 -0.64 -10.21 -11.78
CA GLN A 11 0.26 -11.36 -11.76
C GLN A 11 1.64 -10.95 -11.23
N LEU A 12 2.15 -11.74 -10.29
CA LEU A 12 3.51 -11.58 -9.81
C LEU A 12 4.49 -12.00 -10.89
N ALA A 13 5.70 -11.43 -10.84
CA ALA A 13 6.78 -11.93 -11.67
C ALA A 13 7.07 -13.41 -11.34
N PRO A 14 7.56 -14.21 -12.31
CA PRO A 14 7.59 -15.67 -12.19
C PRO A 14 8.37 -16.20 -10.98
N TYR A 15 9.37 -15.47 -10.51
CA TYR A 15 10.18 -15.89 -9.36
C TYR A 15 9.40 -15.70 -8.05
N GLU A 16 8.78 -14.54 -7.86
CA GLU A 16 7.96 -14.18 -6.73
C GLU A 16 6.75 -15.11 -6.61
N ASP A 17 6.11 -15.45 -7.72
CA ASP A 17 5.00 -16.41 -7.77
C ASP A 17 5.43 -17.79 -7.25
N ARG A 18 6.57 -18.32 -7.71
CA ARG A 18 7.13 -19.59 -7.23
C ARG A 18 7.44 -19.55 -5.73
N LEU A 19 7.99 -18.44 -5.23
CA LEU A 19 8.27 -18.27 -3.80
C LEU A 19 6.99 -18.25 -2.97
N LEU A 20 5.94 -17.56 -3.44
CA LEU A 20 4.65 -17.52 -2.77
C LEU A 20 4.01 -18.91 -2.71
N HIS A 21 4.06 -19.66 -3.80
CA HIS A 21 3.58 -21.05 -3.85
C HIS A 21 4.37 -21.96 -2.90
N ALA A 22 5.70 -21.86 -2.87
CA ALA A 22 6.53 -22.61 -1.93
C ALA A 22 6.19 -22.25 -0.47
N LEU A 23 5.98 -20.97 -0.17
CA LEU A 23 5.61 -20.49 1.16
C LEU A 23 4.26 -21.05 1.61
N ALA A 24 3.26 -21.02 0.73
CA ALA A 24 1.92 -21.56 0.99
C ALA A 24 1.97 -23.08 1.24
N PHE A 25 2.79 -23.80 0.46
CA PHE A 25 2.98 -25.24 0.60
C PHE A 25 3.64 -25.61 1.95
N PHE A 26 4.79 -24.99 2.28
CA PHE A 26 5.58 -25.43 3.43
C PHE A 26 5.07 -24.96 4.79
N ARG A 27 4.50 -23.76 4.89
CA ARG A 27 4.27 -23.13 6.20
C ARG A 27 2.87 -23.27 6.75
N THR A 28 1.87 -23.35 5.89
CA THR A 28 0.50 -23.11 6.34
C THR A 28 -0.54 -24.03 5.72
N ASN A 29 -0.22 -24.78 4.66
CA ASN A 29 -1.19 -25.54 3.86
C ASN A 29 -2.45 -24.70 3.54
N ARG A 30 -2.24 -23.40 3.31
CA ARG A 30 -3.29 -22.41 3.02
C ARG A 30 -3.37 -22.16 1.53
N SER A 31 -4.49 -21.56 1.10
CA SER A 31 -4.56 -21.02 -0.26
C SER A 31 -3.47 -19.97 -0.47
N VAL A 32 -2.92 -19.95 -1.69
CA VAL A 32 -1.91 -18.98 -2.15
C VAL A 32 -2.40 -17.54 -1.91
N GLU A 33 -3.68 -17.28 -2.17
CA GLU A 33 -4.35 -15.99 -1.94
C GLU A 33 -4.30 -15.56 -0.47
N THR A 34 -4.63 -16.47 0.45
CA THR A 34 -4.57 -16.19 1.90
C THR A 34 -3.13 -15.87 2.32
N GLN A 35 -2.16 -16.60 1.77
CA GLN A 35 -0.75 -16.37 2.06
C GLN A 35 -0.28 -15.02 1.49
N ALA A 36 -0.72 -14.63 0.29
CA ALA A 36 -0.44 -13.32 -0.30
C ALA A 36 -0.97 -12.18 0.58
N HIS A 37 -2.21 -12.29 1.04
CA HIS A 37 -2.81 -11.31 1.95
C HIS A 37 -2.03 -11.18 3.27
N HIS A 38 -1.56 -12.30 3.83
CA HIS A 38 -0.70 -12.26 5.01
C HIS A 38 0.66 -11.63 4.75
N CYS A 39 1.30 -11.94 3.62
CA CYS A 39 2.56 -11.34 3.22
C CYS A 39 2.43 -9.81 3.09
N LEU A 40 1.38 -9.33 2.42
CA LEU A 40 1.10 -7.90 2.30
C LEU A 40 0.85 -7.25 3.66
N SER A 41 0.01 -7.87 4.50
CA SER A 41 -0.29 -7.38 5.85
C SER A 41 0.98 -7.27 6.71
N MET A 42 1.87 -8.25 6.60
CA MET A 42 3.14 -8.27 7.33
C MET A 42 4.09 -7.19 6.82
N TYR A 43 4.22 -7.04 5.50
CA TYR A 43 5.05 -6.02 4.88
C TYR A 43 4.61 -4.61 5.29
N LEU A 44 3.30 -4.32 5.25
CA LEU A 44 2.75 -3.03 5.68
C LEU A 44 3.06 -2.74 7.16
N ARG A 45 2.95 -3.73 8.05
CA ARG A 45 3.30 -3.55 9.48
C ARG A 45 4.79 -3.32 9.69
N GLN A 46 5.64 -3.99 8.93
CA GLN A 46 7.09 -3.77 9.01
C GLN A 46 7.50 -2.38 8.50
N GLY A 47 6.78 -1.86 7.49
CA GLY A 47 7.00 -0.53 6.94
C GLY A 47 6.26 0.60 7.66
N GLU A 48 5.44 0.31 8.67
CA GLU A 48 4.49 1.27 9.27
C GLU A 48 5.17 2.55 9.74
N ALA A 49 6.27 2.45 10.48
CA ALA A 49 6.99 3.62 10.99
C ALA A 49 7.49 4.55 9.88
N ARG A 50 7.92 4.00 8.74
CA ARG A 50 8.34 4.79 7.58
C ARG A 50 7.14 5.48 6.94
N ILE A 51 6.06 4.73 6.68
CA ILE A 51 4.83 5.24 6.08
C ILE A 51 4.25 6.38 6.94
N MET A 52 4.11 6.15 8.24
CA MET A 52 3.57 7.15 9.16
C MET A 52 4.53 8.33 9.38
N GLY A 53 5.83 8.15 9.18
CA GLY A 53 6.80 9.26 9.16
C GLY A 53 6.53 10.24 8.02
N GLU A 54 6.27 9.74 6.81
CA GLU A 54 5.89 10.56 5.65
C GLU A 54 4.53 11.21 5.87
N VAL A 55 3.52 10.44 6.30
CA VAL A 55 2.19 10.97 6.64
C VAL A 55 2.29 12.08 7.69
N GLY A 56 3.05 11.87 8.77
CA GLY A 56 3.23 12.87 9.83
C GLY A 56 4.03 14.10 9.41
N PHE A 57 4.92 13.99 8.42
CA PHE A 57 5.57 15.15 7.84
C PHE A 57 4.56 16.01 7.07
N TYR A 58 3.83 15.41 6.14
CA TYR A 58 2.88 16.13 5.30
C TYR A 58 1.64 16.61 6.03
N SER A 59 1.17 15.88 7.05
CA SER A 59 0.03 16.31 7.87
C SER A 59 0.34 17.63 8.58
N ARG A 60 1.59 17.80 9.07
CA ARG A 60 2.04 19.05 9.67
C ARG A 60 2.05 20.22 8.69
N LEU A 61 2.41 19.98 7.42
CA LEU A 61 2.39 21.02 6.37
C LEU A 61 0.96 21.46 6.04
N LEU A 62 0.02 20.52 6.06
CA LEU A 62 -1.41 20.77 5.85
C LEU A 62 -2.16 21.24 7.10
N GLY A 63 -1.49 21.31 8.26
CA GLY A 63 -2.12 21.68 9.53
C GLY A 63 -3.16 20.67 10.04
N MET A 64 -2.99 19.38 9.74
CA MET A 64 -3.90 18.29 10.15
C MET A 64 -3.19 17.20 10.96
N GLU A 65 -3.96 16.41 11.68
CA GLU A 65 -3.47 15.23 12.38
C GLU A 65 -3.08 14.12 11.39
N PRO A 66 -2.06 13.27 11.69
CA PRO A 66 -1.64 12.20 10.79
C PRO A 66 -2.77 11.22 10.43
N SER A 67 -3.68 10.96 11.37
CA SER A 67 -4.85 10.09 11.14
C SER A 67 -5.84 10.69 10.14
N GLU A 68 -5.99 12.02 10.12
CA GLU A 68 -6.85 12.73 9.17
C GLU A 68 -6.27 12.65 7.76
N LEU A 69 -4.95 12.88 7.61
CA LEU A 69 -4.29 12.73 6.32
C LEU A 69 -4.37 11.29 5.80
N LEU A 70 -4.13 10.30 6.67
CA LEU A 70 -4.26 8.89 6.31
C LEU A 70 -5.67 8.56 5.81
N GLN A 71 -6.69 9.10 6.47
CA GLN A 71 -8.08 8.92 6.08
C GLN A 71 -8.41 9.66 4.76
N LEU A 72 -7.84 10.84 4.54
CA LEU A 72 -8.00 11.59 3.29
C LEU A 72 -7.41 10.82 2.11
N ILE A 73 -6.18 10.30 2.24
CA ILE A 73 -5.52 9.47 1.21
C ILE A 73 -6.39 8.24 0.86
N TYR A 74 -6.99 7.61 1.87
CA TYR A 74 -7.79 6.41 1.68
C TYR A 74 -9.17 6.68 1.06
N ALA A 75 -9.84 7.77 1.46
CA ALA A 75 -11.17 8.10 0.97
C ALA A 75 -11.16 8.85 -0.37
N GLU A 76 -10.27 9.84 -0.49
CA GLU A 76 -10.25 10.86 -1.56
C GLU A 76 -8.80 11.10 -2.02
N PRO A 77 -8.15 10.13 -2.67
CA PRO A 77 -6.73 10.21 -3.03
C PRO A 77 -6.41 11.37 -3.97
N ASP A 78 -7.30 11.70 -4.93
CA ASP A 78 -7.10 12.82 -5.85
C ASP A 78 -7.06 14.18 -5.11
N GLU A 79 -7.93 14.34 -4.11
CA GLU A 79 -7.94 15.52 -3.24
C GLU A 79 -6.69 15.59 -2.37
N ALA A 80 -6.23 14.45 -1.83
CA ALA A 80 -4.97 14.37 -1.10
C ALA A 80 -3.79 14.82 -1.99
N ILE A 81 -3.71 14.32 -3.23
CA ILE A 81 -2.69 14.71 -4.20
C ILE A 81 -2.76 16.21 -4.50
N ALA A 82 -3.96 16.75 -4.77
CA ALA A 82 -4.14 18.16 -5.05
C ALA A 82 -3.61 19.06 -3.92
N ARG A 83 -3.96 18.75 -2.66
CA ARG A 83 -3.50 19.52 -1.49
C ARG A 83 -1.99 19.42 -1.25
N LEU A 84 -1.43 18.24 -1.48
CA LEU A 84 -0.02 18.01 -1.20
C LEU A 84 0.91 18.52 -2.32
N SER A 85 0.40 18.67 -3.55
CA SER A 85 1.16 19.15 -4.70
C SER A 85 1.78 20.55 -4.49
N GLU A 86 1.21 21.35 -3.58
CA GLU A 86 1.74 22.66 -3.20
C GLU A 86 3.05 22.57 -2.38
N TYR A 87 3.34 21.41 -1.78
CA TYR A 87 4.44 21.21 -0.84
C TYR A 87 5.57 20.31 -1.37
N GLY A 88 5.42 19.77 -2.59
CA GLY A 88 6.43 18.96 -3.27
C GLY A 88 5.85 18.07 -4.36
N GLU A 89 6.73 17.44 -5.14
CA GLU A 89 6.31 16.44 -6.13
C GLU A 89 5.89 15.15 -5.41
N ILE A 90 4.60 14.84 -5.47
CA ILE A 90 4.13 13.47 -5.20
C ILE A 90 4.33 12.68 -6.48
N ALA A 91 5.04 11.56 -6.36
CA ALA A 91 5.21 10.64 -7.49
C ALA A 91 3.82 10.29 -8.07
N PRO A 92 3.62 10.44 -9.39
CA PRO A 92 2.36 10.05 -10.00
C PRO A 92 2.10 8.56 -9.72
N ILE A 93 0.83 8.15 -9.83
CA ILE A 93 0.48 6.72 -9.81
C ILE A 93 1.36 6.04 -10.83
N ALA A 94 2.25 5.15 -10.38
CA ALA A 94 3.10 4.39 -11.28
C ALA A 94 2.18 3.60 -12.22
N GLU A 95 2.29 3.84 -13.53
CA GLU A 95 1.63 2.99 -14.51
C GLU A 95 2.07 1.54 -14.25
N ALA A 96 1.12 0.61 -14.33
CA ALA A 96 1.38 -0.79 -14.07
C ALA A 96 2.62 -1.22 -14.85
N ASN A 97 3.61 -1.80 -14.16
CA ASN A 97 4.79 -2.38 -14.78
C ASN A 97 4.35 -3.36 -15.86
N SER A 98 4.24 -2.83 -17.08
CA SER A 98 4.06 -3.56 -18.30
C SER A 98 5.47 -3.88 -18.71
N GLU A 99 5.79 -5.16 -18.80
CA GLU A 99 7.13 -5.70 -19.12
C GLU A 99 7.97 -6.04 -17.89
N LEU A 100 7.98 -7.34 -17.56
CA LEU A 100 9.16 -8.22 -17.64
C LEU A 100 8.72 -9.70 -17.55
#